data_AF-A0A0C2GHT3-F1
#
_entry.id   AF-A0A0C2GHT3-F1
#
_cell.length_a   1.000
_cell.length_b   1.000
_cell.length_c   1.000
_cell.angle_alpha   90.00
_cell.angle_beta   90.00
_cell.angle_gamma   90.00
#
_symmetry.space_group_name_H-M   'P 1'
#
loop_
_entity.id
_entity.type
_entity.pdbx_description
1 polymer ?
#
loop_
_entity_poly.entity_id
_entity_poly.type
_entity_poly.pdbx_seq_one_letter_code
_entity_poly.pdbx_strand_id
1 'polypeptide(L)'
;MFCLSSTYMDAHVFRPNKAYANFTNKEDPAEQFAFMQSVLEAASKCRKQPSPGCSPTVHIVAHIAPGVFERTPNFTWFRDPYNEKFLKLTVDYAEVIGMMLFGHHHTDTFHLVKDANGTAVQFVLMSPAVTPWFSSLDGAGANNPAFRLYDANYDGTFNDITRANNMYFRGGQLCSMEFADYPRYYSCLAQYKSSALHGFYTVIFVLLASSLSNLFL
;
A
#
# COMPACT_ATOMS: atom_id res chain seq x y z
N MET A 1 -0.37 -8.02 8.37
CA MET A 1 -0.97 -6.91 7.60
C MET A 1 -0.04 -5.71 7.72
N PHE A 2 0.84 -5.50 6.75
CA PHE A 2 1.60 -4.26 6.63
C PHE A 2 0.63 -3.20 6.12
N CYS A 3 0.38 -2.17 6.93
CA CYS A 3 -0.38 -1.01 6.51
C CYS A 3 0.61 0.15 6.49
N LEU A 4 1.24 0.38 5.33
CA LEU A 4 1.89 1.66 5.04
C LEU A 4 0.79 2.72 4.85
N SER A 5 0.13 3.06 5.96
CA SER A 5 -0.90 4.08 6.04
C SER A 5 -0.23 5.42 6.31
N SER A 6 -0.10 6.22 5.27
CA SER A 6 -0.23 7.67 5.41
C SER A 6 -0.79 8.21 4.10
N THR A 7 -2.11 8.14 3.94
CA THR A 7 -3.03 9.29 3.99
C THR A 7 -4.40 8.85 3.48
N TYR A 8 -5.42 9.46 4.05
CA TYR A 8 -6.81 9.51 3.59
C TYR A 8 -6.98 9.25 2.07
N MET A 9 -7.96 8.40 1.72
CA MET A 9 -8.51 8.33 0.37
C MET A 9 -9.07 9.70 0.01
N ASP A 10 -8.25 10.52 -0.64
CA ASP A 10 -8.70 11.61 -1.46
C ASP A 10 -7.74 11.74 -2.64
N ALA A 11 -8.29 11.66 -3.85
CA ALA A 11 -7.54 11.71 -5.13
C ALA A 11 -7.07 13.14 -5.43
N HIS A 12 -6.62 13.85 -4.41
CA HIS A 12 -6.08 15.19 -4.50
C HIS A 12 -4.56 15.12 -4.33
N VAL A 13 -3.87 15.06 -5.47
CA VAL A 13 -2.46 15.46 -5.66
C VAL A 13 -1.56 15.09 -4.48
N PHE A 14 -0.86 13.96 -4.57
CA PHE A 14 0.21 13.64 -3.62
C PHE A 14 1.30 14.72 -3.72
N ARG A 15 1.23 15.73 -2.84
CA ARG A 15 2.32 16.66 -2.62
C ARG A 15 3.38 15.94 -1.79
N PRO A 16 4.67 16.14 -2.05
CA PRO A 16 5.74 15.60 -1.20
C PRO A 16 5.42 15.86 0.26
N ASN A 17 5.43 14.80 1.07
CA ASN A 17 5.03 14.90 2.47
C ASN A 17 5.90 15.94 3.18
N LYS A 18 5.29 17.07 3.56
CA LYS A 18 5.96 18.16 4.29
C LYS A 18 6.52 17.69 5.64
N ALA A 19 5.96 16.62 6.21
CA ALA A 19 6.44 16.03 7.46
C ALA A 19 7.81 15.36 7.33
N TYR A 20 8.31 15.07 6.13
CA TYR A 20 9.65 14.48 5.96
C TYR A 20 10.73 15.30 6.67
N ALA A 21 10.66 16.64 6.57
CA ALA A 21 11.63 17.52 7.21
C ALA A 21 11.66 17.33 8.74
N ASN A 22 10.54 16.90 9.32
CA ASN A 22 10.29 16.78 10.75
C ASN A 22 10.41 15.34 11.25
N PHE A 23 10.78 14.37 10.40
CA PHE A 23 11.02 13.01 10.87
C PHE A 23 12.23 12.97 11.80
N THR A 24 12.04 12.40 12.99
CA THR A 24 13.09 12.18 13.99
C THR A 24 14.22 11.32 13.41
N ASN A 25 13.87 10.30 12.62
CA ASN A 25 14.81 9.50 11.85
C ASN A 25 14.42 9.54 10.36
N LYS A 26 15.25 10.17 9.54
CA LYS A 26 15.04 10.27 8.08
C LYS A 26 15.55 9.05 7.32
N GLU A 27 16.39 8.22 7.92
CA GLU A 27 16.90 6.99 7.30
C GLU A 27 15.92 5.81 7.48
N ASP A 28 15.06 5.91 8.47
CA ASP A 28 13.99 4.94 8.72
C ASP A 28 12.77 5.61 9.38
N PRO A 29 11.94 6.31 8.61
CA PRO A 29 10.76 6.99 9.13
C PRO A 29 9.82 6.00 9.81
N ALA A 30 9.53 6.26 11.10
CA ALA A 30 8.69 5.39 11.93
C ALA A 30 9.19 3.94 12.00
N GLU A 31 10.50 3.70 11.78
CA GLU A 31 11.13 2.39 11.89
C GLU A 31 10.51 1.32 10.97
N GLN A 32 9.89 1.75 9.86
CA GLN A 32 9.14 0.86 8.98
C GLN A 32 10.04 -0.14 8.25
N PHE A 33 11.27 0.24 7.91
CA PHE A 33 12.23 -0.68 7.30
C PHE A 33 12.77 -1.67 8.33
N ALA A 34 13.10 -1.23 9.54
CA ALA A 34 13.48 -2.12 10.63
C ALA A 34 12.36 -3.13 10.94
N PHE A 35 11.11 -2.67 10.99
CA PHE A 35 9.95 -3.54 11.15
C PHE A 35 9.81 -4.54 9.99
N MET A 36 9.88 -4.08 8.73
CA MET A 36 9.86 -4.94 7.54
C MET A 36 10.93 -6.03 7.60
N GLN A 37 12.17 -5.63 7.89
CA GLN A 37 13.28 -6.56 8.02
C GLN A 37 13.01 -7.60 9.13
N SER A 38 12.55 -7.17 10.30
CA SER A 38 12.28 -8.10 11.42
C SER A 38 11.24 -9.16 11.08
N VAL A 39 10.19 -8.80 10.33
CA VAL A 39 9.13 -9.74 9.91
C VAL A 39 9.65 -10.72 8.85
N LEU A 40 10.43 -10.23 7.89
CA LEU A 40 11.03 -11.06 6.84
C LEU A 40 12.06 -12.04 7.42
N GLU A 41 12.90 -11.59 8.36
CA GLU A 41 13.83 -12.45 9.08
C GLU A 41 13.12 -13.55 9.86
N ALA A 42 12.02 -13.22 10.54
CA ALA A 42 11.21 -14.20 11.26
C ALA A 42 10.63 -15.26 10.31
N ALA A 43 10.15 -14.85 9.14
CA ALA A 43 9.65 -15.78 8.12
C ALA A 43 10.77 -16.66 7.55
N SER A 44 11.95 -16.09 7.28
CA SER A 44 13.13 -16.85 6.79
C SER A 44 13.59 -17.88 7.82
N LYS A 45 13.58 -17.52 9.12
CA LYS A 45 13.83 -18.46 10.22
C LYS A 45 12.79 -19.57 10.27
N CYS A 46 11.49 -19.23 10.23
CA CYS A 46 10.39 -20.20 10.22
C CYS A 46 10.47 -21.17 9.03
N ARG A 47 10.85 -20.68 7.85
CA ARG A 47 11.01 -21.54 6.66
C ARG A 47 12.14 -22.57 6.84
N LYS A 48 13.24 -22.18 7.49
CA LYS A 48 14.38 -23.07 7.77
C LYS A 48 14.11 -24.04 8.92
N GLN A 49 13.39 -23.57 9.95
CA GLN A 49 13.08 -24.31 11.16
C GLN A 49 11.60 -24.10 11.50
N PRO A 50 10.69 -24.90 10.94
CA PRO A 50 9.26 -24.76 11.18
C PRO A 50 8.92 -24.94 12.66
N SER A 51 8.13 -24.01 13.20
CA SER A 51 7.61 -24.07 14.57
C SER A 51 6.10 -23.81 14.58
N PRO A 52 5.35 -24.34 15.56
CA PRO A 52 3.92 -24.04 15.69
C PRO A 52 3.66 -22.53 15.74
N GLY A 53 2.73 -22.05 14.91
CA GLY A 53 2.31 -20.63 14.89
C GLY A 53 3.23 -19.67 14.12
N CYS A 54 4.32 -20.13 13.50
CA CYS A 54 5.12 -19.28 12.63
C CYS A 54 4.65 -19.34 11.17
N SER A 55 4.85 -18.26 10.41
CA SER A 55 4.54 -18.21 8.97
C SER A 55 5.83 -18.18 8.15
N PRO A 56 6.05 -19.11 7.21
CA PRO A 56 7.22 -19.12 6.33
C PRO A 56 7.06 -18.20 5.12
N THR A 57 5.92 -17.50 5.00
CA THR A 57 5.61 -16.60 3.90
C THR A 57 5.09 -15.26 4.40
N VAL A 58 5.54 -14.19 3.75
CA VAL A 58 5.09 -12.81 3.98
C VAL A 58 4.54 -12.23 2.68
N HIS A 59 3.32 -11.69 2.73
CA HIS A 59 2.79 -10.87 1.63
C HIS A 59 2.95 -9.40 1.99
N ILE A 60 3.40 -8.60 1.03
CA ILE A 60 3.57 -7.16 1.15
C ILE A 60 2.38 -6.48 0.48
N VAL A 61 1.75 -5.55 1.18
CA VAL A 61 0.69 -4.71 0.64
C VAL A 61 1.02 -3.27 1.01
N ALA A 62 1.01 -2.39 0.02
CA ALA A 62 1.23 -0.96 0.25
C ALA A 62 0.51 -0.12 -0.79
N HIS A 63 0.35 1.18 -0.53
CA HIS A 63 -0.29 2.05 -1.51
C HIS A 63 0.66 2.37 -2.69
N ILE A 64 1.85 2.90 -2.37
CA ILE A 64 2.84 3.37 -3.34
C ILE A 64 3.90 2.28 -3.56
N ALA A 65 4.19 1.95 -4.81
CA ALA A 65 5.18 0.96 -5.21
C ALA A 65 6.60 1.55 -5.35
N PRO A 66 7.66 0.73 -5.18
CA PRO A 66 8.99 1.09 -5.61
C PRO A 66 9.10 1.13 -7.15
N GLY A 67 10.13 1.81 -7.64
CA GLY A 67 10.41 1.95 -9.06
C GLY A 67 9.76 3.17 -9.70
N VAL A 68 9.53 3.05 -11.01
CA VAL A 68 9.09 4.16 -11.87
C VAL A 68 7.60 4.10 -12.17
N PHE A 69 7.02 5.24 -12.52
CA PHE A 69 5.67 5.28 -13.08
C PHE A 69 5.73 5.04 -14.59
N GLU A 70 4.99 4.05 -15.09
CA GLU A 70 5.10 3.57 -16.48
C GLU A 70 4.54 4.54 -17.53
N ARG A 71 3.66 5.46 -17.13
CA ARG A 71 3.02 6.44 -18.04
C ARG A 71 3.74 7.78 -18.09
N THR A 72 4.69 8.05 -17.20
CA THR A 72 5.43 9.32 -17.16
C THR A 72 6.93 9.04 -17.08
N PRO A 73 7.72 9.44 -18.10
CA PRO A 73 9.15 9.14 -18.14
C PRO A 73 9.91 9.81 -16.99
N ASN A 74 10.93 9.13 -16.47
CA ASN A 74 11.81 9.61 -15.40
C ASN A 74 11.09 10.05 -14.11
N PHE A 75 9.97 9.42 -13.79
CA PHE A 75 9.17 9.74 -12.61
C PHE A 75 9.15 8.59 -11.61
N THR A 76 9.52 8.87 -10.36
CA THR A 76 9.48 7.94 -9.23
C THR A 76 8.73 8.55 -8.06
N TRP A 77 8.01 7.72 -7.30
CA TRP A 77 7.31 8.18 -6.09
C TRP A 77 8.18 8.08 -4.85
N PHE A 78 8.97 7.01 -4.77
CA PHE A 78 9.93 6.82 -3.69
C PHE A 78 11.11 7.75 -3.90
N ARG A 79 11.66 8.25 -2.79
CA ARG A 79 13.00 8.84 -2.80
C ARG A 79 14.03 7.74 -3.01
N ASP A 80 15.13 8.06 -3.69
CA ASP A 80 16.16 7.07 -4.05
C ASP A 80 16.63 6.20 -2.87
N PRO A 81 16.97 6.76 -1.68
CA PRO A 81 17.43 5.93 -0.57
C PRO A 81 16.36 4.93 -0.08
N TYR A 82 15.09 5.31 -0.14
CA TYR A 82 13.98 4.44 0.27
C TYR A 82 13.68 3.38 -0.78
N ASN A 83 13.78 3.76 -2.06
CA ASN A 83 13.62 2.84 -3.18
C ASN A 83 14.70 1.75 -3.13
N GLU A 84 15.95 2.14 -2.96
CA GLU A 84 17.08 1.23 -2.83
C GLU A 84 16.94 0.30 -1.62
N LYS A 85 16.60 0.86 -0.45
CA LYS A 85 16.43 0.07 0.79
C LYS A 85 15.28 -0.93 0.68
N PHE A 86 14.15 -0.53 0.08
CA PHE A 86 13.02 -1.42 -0.16
C PHE A 86 13.41 -2.55 -1.12
N LEU A 87 13.98 -2.22 -2.29
CA LEU A 87 14.39 -3.21 -3.28
C LEU A 87 15.44 -4.18 -2.73
N LYS A 88 16.38 -3.67 -1.92
CA LYS A 88 17.36 -4.51 -1.23
C LYS A 88 16.70 -5.54 -0.32
N LEU A 89 15.77 -5.12 0.54
CA LEU A 89 15.01 -6.06 1.39
C LEU A 89 14.19 -7.06 0.55
N THR A 90 13.60 -6.61 -0.56
CA THR A 90 12.88 -7.50 -1.46
C THR A 90 13.78 -8.57 -2.08
N VAL A 91 14.98 -8.21 -2.51
CA VAL A 91 15.95 -9.15 -3.09
C VAL A 91 16.51 -10.08 -2.00
N ASP A 92 16.94 -9.52 -0.86
CA ASP A 92 17.57 -10.26 0.24
C ASP A 92 16.63 -11.30 0.88
N TYR A 93 15.30 -11.08 0.82
CA TYR A 93 14.27 -11.96 1.38
C TYR A 93 13.27 -12.48 0.34
N ALA A 94 13.67 -12.48 -0.95
CA ALA A 94 12.79 -12.87 -2.06
C ALA A 94 12.19 -14.28 -1.88
N GLU A 95 12.89 -15.15 -1.17
CA GLU A 95 12.51 -16.54 -0.95
C GLU A 95 11.30 -16.69 -0.02
N VAL A 96 11.10 -15.76 0.93
CA VAL A 96 9.96 -15.79 1.86
C VAL A 96 8.85 -14.81 1.49
N ILE A 97 9.12 -13.87 0.58
CA ILE A 97 8.09 -12.98 0.07
C ILE A 97 7.18 -13.77 -0.88
N GLY A 98 5.88 -13.69 -0.63
CA GLY A 98 4.83 -14.23 -1.49
C GLY A 98 4.40 -13.20 -2.53
N MET A 99 3.32 -12.50 -2.22
CA MET A 99 2.76 -11.44 -3.07
C MET A 99 3.32 -10.09 -2.67
N MET A 100 3.54 -9.21 -3.64
CA MET A 100 3.63 -7.79 -3.37
C MET A 100 2.56 -7.04 -4.18
N LEU A 101 1.58 -6.48 -3.47
CA LEU A 101 0.39 -5.84 -4.03
C LEU A 101 0.39 -4.35 -3.76
N PHE A 102 0.23 -3.55 -4.80
CA PHE A 102 0.26 -2.10 -4.73
C PHE A 102 -0.84 -1.45 -5.57
N GLY A 103 -0.95 -0.13 -5.48
CA GLY A 103 -1.87 0.67 -6.29
C GLY A 103 -1.22 1.99 -6.70
N HIS A 104 -1.88 3.09 -6.35
CA HIS A 104 -1.45 4.48 -6.59
C HIS A 104 -1.40 4.94 -8.05
N HIS A 105 -0.90 4.11 -8.98
CA HIS A 105 -0.81 4.47 -10.40
C HIS A 105 -2.19 4.56 -11.09
N HIS A 106 -3.20 3.92 -10.51
CA HIS A 106 -4.56 3.75 -11.07
C HIS A 106 -4.60 2.90 -12.36
N THR A 107 -3.47 2.34 -12.75
CA THR A 107 -3.28 1.53 -13.96
C THR A 107 -3.02 0.08 -13.59
N ASP A 108 -3.34 -0.82 -14.53
CA ASP A 108 -2.91 -2.20 -14.43
C ASP A 108 -1.50 -2.34 -15.02
N THR A 109 -0.52 -2.59 -14.15
CA THR A 109 0.87 -2.85 -14.55
C THR A 109 1.58 -3.76 -13.54
N PHE A 110 2.81 -4.15 -13.87
CA PHE A 110 3.68 -4.90 -12.98
C PHE A 110 5.14 -4.50 -13.16
N HIS A 111 5.94 -4.62 -12.11
CA HIS A 111 7.40 -4.46 -12.17
C HIS A 111 8.08 -5.79 -11.88
N LEU A 112 9.22 -6.04 -12.53
CA LEU A 112 10.10 -7.15 -12.21
C LEU A 112 11.24 -6.67 -11.34
N VAL A 113 11.46 -7.32 -10.20
CA VAL A 113 12.61 -7.08 -9.33
C VAL A 113 13.67 -8.11 -9.67
N LYS A 114 14.87 -7.63 -9.99
CA LYS A 114 16.01 -8.47 -10.36
C LYS A 114 17.09 -8.40 -9.29
N ASP A 115 17.78 -9.52 -9.09
CA ASP A 115 18.99 -9.58 -8.27
C ASP A 115 20.20 -8.96 -9.00
N ALA A 116 21.35 -8.94 -8.33
CA ALA A 116 22.60 -8.41 -8.89
C ALA A 116 23.10 -9.18 -10.13
N ASN A 117 22.65 -10.41 -10.34
CA ASN A 117 22.98 -11.23 -11.51
C ASN A 117 22.00 -10.98 -12.68
N GLY A 118 20.98 -10.13 -12.49
CA GLY A 118 19.94 -9.86 -13.48
C GLY A 118 18.81 -10.89 -13.52
N THR A 119 18.78 -11.83 -12.57
CA THR A 119 17.72 -12.84 -12.44
C THR A 119 16.49 -12.20 -11.82
N ALA A 120 15.31 -12.38 -12.43
CA ALA A 120 14.06 -11.92 -11.82
C ALA A 120 13.73 -12.79 -10.61
N VAL A 121 13.76 -12.19 -9.42
CA VAL A 121 13.52 -12.88 -8.14
C VAL A 121 12.13 -12.61 -7.58
N GLN A 122 11.54 -11.46 -7.94
CA GLN A 122 10.24 -11.04 -7.46
C GLN A 122 9.48 -10.23 -8.52
N PHE A 123 8.17 -10.06 -8.35
CA PHE A 123 7.38 -9.08 -9.11
C PHE A 123 6.50 -8.27 -8.19
N VAL A 124 6.23 -7.04 -8.62
CA VAL A 124 5.40 -6.05 -7.94
C VAL A 124 4.13 -5.95 -8.78
N LEU A 125 2.94 -6.23 -8.23
CA LEU A 125 1.67 -6.15 -8.98
C LEU A 125 0.88 -4.87 -8.63
N MET A 126 0.59 -4.04 -9.64
CA MET A 126 -0.15 -2.80 -9.48
C MET A 126 -1.60 -3.09 -9.82
N SER A 127 -2.48 -2.87 -8.87
CA SER A 127 -3.91 -2.98 -9.10
C SER A 127 -4.43 -1.66 -9.68
N PRO A 128 -5.31 -1.72 -10.69
CA PRO A 128 -5.94 -0.52 -11.23
C PRO A 128 -6.89 0.11 -10.20
N ALA A 129 -7.30 1.35 -10.44
CA ALA A 129 -8.25 2.02 -9.57
C ALA A 129 -9.70 1.77 -9.98
N VAL A 130 -10.59 1.87 -8.99
CA VAL A 130 -12.04 1.99 -9.21
C VAL A 130 -12.40 3.40 -9.69
N THR A 131 -11.67 4.43 -9.26
CA THR A 131 -11.92 5.79 -9.75
C THR A 131 -11.52 5.90 -11.22
N PRO A 132 -12.36 6.48 -12.10
CA PRO A 132 -12.01 6.75 -13.49
C PRO A 132 -11.28 8.10 -13.67
N TRP A 133 -10.81 8.69 -12.55
CA TRP A 133 -10.32 10.06 -12.52
C TRP A 133 -9.23 10.30 -13.57
N PHE A 134 -9.42 11.38 -14.34
CA PHE A 134 -8.40 11.85 -15.28
C PHE A 134 -7.33 12.61 -14.50
N SER A 135 -6.14 12.02 -14.44
CA SER A 135 -5.02 12.59 -13.68
C SER A 135 -4.51 13.89 -14.32
N SER A 136 -4.15 14.85 -13.48
CA SER A 136 -3.50 16.10 -13.92
C SER A 136 -1.98 15.95 -14.14
N LEU A 137 -1.40 14.77 -13.85
CA LEU A 137 0.00 14.46 -14.15
C LEU A 137 0.13 14.14 -15.65
N ASP A 138 1.08 14.79 -16.32
CA ASP A 138 1.31 14.59 -17.74
C ASP A 138 1.65 13.13 -18.06
N GLY A 139 1.04 12.60 -19.13
CA GLY A 139 1.11 11.19 -19.53
C GLY A 139 0.21 10.22 -18.75
N ALA A 140 -0.25 10.56 -17.53
CA ALA A 140 -0.99 9.62 -16.68
C ALA A 140 -2.39 9.24 -17.22
N GLY A 141 -3.14 10.20 -17.75
CA GLY A 141 -4.46 9.98 -18.36
C GLY A 141 -5.53 9.48 -17.39
N ALA A 142 -6.53 8.76 -17.93
CA ALA A 142 -7.61 8.11 -17.17
C ALA A 142 -7.57 6.58 -17.28
N ASN A 143 -8.48 5.91 -16.58
CA ASN A 143 -8.71 4.47 -16.62
C ASN A 143 -10.21 4.18 -16.50
N ASN A 144 -10.65 3.02 -16.98
CA ASN A 144 -11.97 2.50 -16.58
C ASN A 144 -11.88 2.02 -15.11
N PRO A 145 -12.98 2.08 -14.34
CA PRO A 145 -13.03 1.40 -13.05
C PRO A 145 -12.72 -0.07 -13.23
N ALA A 146 -11.76 -0.57 -12.46
CA ALA A 146 -11.42 -1.97 -12.51
C ALA A 146 -11.03 -2.49 -11.12
N PHE A 147 -11.13 -3.80 -10.98
CA PHE A 147 -10.65 -4.53 -9.81
C PHE A 147 -10.01 -5.84 -10.26
N ARG A 148 -9.18 -6.41 -9.40
CA ARG A 148 -8.49 -7.67 -9.65
C ARG A 148 -8.92 -8.71 -8.63
N LEU A 149 -9.14 -9.93 -9.11
CA LEU A 149 -9.38 -11.10 -8.28
C LEU A 149 -8.13 -11.98 -8.28
N TYR A 150 -7.83 -12.53 -7.10
CA TYR A 150 -6.76 -13.48 -6.89
C TYR A 150 -7.33 -14.75 -6.28
N ASP A 151 -6.89 -15.92 -6.78
CA ASP A 151 -7.20 -17.21 -6.19
C ASP A 151 -6.20 -17.51 -5.07
N ALA A 152 -6.71 -17.65 -3.84
CA ALA A 152 -5.91 -17.87 -2.65
C ALA A 152 -6.57 -18.85 -1.69
N ASN A 153 -5.73 -19.67 -1.04
CA ASN A 153 -6.11 -20.62 -0.01
C ASN A 153 -6.14 -19.93 1.37
N TYR A 154 -6.86 -20.53 2.34
CA TYR A 154 -6.93 -20.04 3.72
C TYR A 154 -5.57 -20.03 4.44
N ASP A 155 -4.59 -20.78 3.96
CA ASP A 155 -3.22 -20.79 4.47
C ASP A 155 -2.36 -19.63 3.93
N GLY A 156 -2.94 -18.74 3.12
CA GLY A 156 -2.26 -17.60 2.51
C GLY A 156 -1.56 -17.92 1.19
N THR A 157 -1.62 -19.16 0.70
CA THR A 157 -1.04 -19.52 -0.60
C THR A 157 -1.87 -18.94 -1.73
N PHE A 158 -1.24 -18.21 -2.66
CA PHE A 158 -1.87 -17.73 -3.88
C PHE A 158 -1.68 -18.77 -4.99
N ASN A 159 -2.77 -19.34 -5.52
CA ASN A 159 -2.73 -20.39 -6.56
C ASN A 159 -2.33 -19.84 -7.93
N ASP A 160 -2.56 -18.54 -8.12
CA ASP A 160 -2.14 -17.75 -9.27
C ASP A 160 -0.63 -17.68 -9.45
N ILE A 161 0.16 -18.03 -8.43
CA ILE A 161 1.62 -17.92 -8.43
C ILE A 161 2.27 -19.16 -7.85
N THR A 162 3.26 -19.70 -8.55
CA THR A 162 4.02 -20.85 -8.05
C THR A 162 5.41 -20.47 -7.61
N ARG A 163 5.91 -21.19 -6.60
CA ARG A 163 7.20 -20.93 -5.94
C ARG A 163 8.09 -22.17 -5.84
N ALA A 164 7.84 -23.20 -6.64
CA ALA A 164 8.47 -24.52 -6.45
C ALA A 164 10.00 -24.51 -6.64
N ASN A 165 10.49 -23.82 -7.68
CA ASN A 165 11.93 -23.67 -7.94
C ASN A 165 12.31 -22.23 -8.33
N ASN A 166 11.41 -21.54 -9.05
CA ASN A 166 11.45 -20.12 -9.33
C ASN A 166 10.02 -19.57 -9.17
N MET A 167 9.88 -18.26 -8.99
CA MET A 167 8.57 -17.63 -8.91
C MET A 167 7.96 -17.48 -10.31
N TYR A 168 6.82 -18.11 -10.56
CA TYR A 168 6.09 -17.99 -11.84
C TYR A 168 4.69 -17.44 -11.60
N PHE A 169 4.32 -16.43 -12.38
CA PHE A 169 2.95 -15.93 -12.46
C PHE A 169 2.16 -16.84 -13.43
N ARG A 170 1.13 -17.53 -12.93
CA ARG A 170 0.26 -18.40 -13.74
C ARG A 170 -0.87 -17.62 -14.39
N GLY A 171 -1.41 -16.61 -13.70
CA GLY A 171 -2.52 -15.83 -14.18
C GLY A 171 -3.06 -14.90 -13.11
N GLY A 172 -3.98 -14.03 -13.51
CA GLY A 172 -4.75 -13.17 -12.62
C GLY A 172 -5.93 -12.60 -13.39
N GLN A 173 -7.08 -12.44 -12.73
CA GLN A 173 -8.28 -11.97 -13.40
C GLN A 173 -8.47 -10.47 -13.18
N LEU A 174 -8.38 -9.71 -14.27
CA LEU A 174 -8.75 -8.30 -14.31
C LEU A 174 -10.21 -8.16 -14.74
N CYS A 175 -11.00 -7.47 -13.93
CA CYS A 175 -12.39 -7.14 -14.24
C CYS A 175 -12.52 -5.63 -14.46
N SER A 176 -12.77 -5.21 -15.71
CA SER A 176 -13.07 -3.82 -16.05
C SER A 176 -14.58 -3.59 -16.07
N MET A 177 -15.02 -2.49 -15.46
CA MET A 177 -16.42 -2.06 -15.50
C MET A 177 -16.60 -1.06 -16.64
N GLU A 178 -17.16 -1.52 -17.75
CA GLU A 178 -17.36 -0.69 -18.95
C GLU A 178 -18.56 0.27 -18.82
N PHE A 179 -19.57 -0.11 -18.03
CA PHE A 179 -20.82 0.64 -17.84
C PHE A 179 -21.14 0.85 -16.36
N ALA A 180 -20.25 1.47 -15.60
CA ALA A 180 -20.65 1.97 -14.29
C ALA A 180 -21.77 3.00 -14.48
N ASP A 181 -22.96 2.74 -13.93
CA ASP A 181 -24.11 3.64 -13.98
C ASP A 181 -23.88 4.84 -13.03
N TYR A 182 -22.97 5.71 -13.45
CA TYR A 182 -22.59 6.92 -12.72
C TYR A 182 -23.78 7.83 -12.45
N PRO A 183 -24.73 8.06 -13.39
CA PRO A 183 -25.93 8.83 -13.09
C PRO A 183 -26.70 8.27 -11.88
N ARG A 184 -26.90 6.94 -11.82
CA ARG A 184 -27.57 6.30 -10.67
C ARG A 184 -26.73 6.36 -9.39
N TYR A 185 -25.42 6.20 -9.49
CA TYR A 185 -24.51 6.36 -8.36
C TYR A 185 -24.58 7.78 -7.78
N TYR A 186 -24.46 8.82 -8.61
CA TYR A 186 -24.57 10.21 -8.19
C TYR A 186 -25.98 10.55 -7.70
N SER A 187 -27.02 10.01 -8.32
CA SER A 187 -28.40 10.16 -7.83
C SER A 187 -28.60 9.53 -6.44
N CYS A 188 -27.94 8.40 -6.15
CA CYS A 188 -27.95 7.78 -4.82
C CYS A 188 -27.21 8.66 -3.81
N LEU A 189 -26.01 9.15 -4.15
CA LEU A 189 -25.22 10.04 -3.28
C LEU A 189 -25.93 11.37 -3.00
N ALA A 190 -26.66 11.93 -3.96
CA ALA A 190 -27.44 13.15 -3.77
C ALA A 190 -28.53 13.00 -2.70
N GLN A 191 -28.97 11.77 -2.42
CA GLN A 191 -29.93 11.47 -1.35
C GLN A 191 -29.25 11.30 0.02
N TYR A 192 -27.93 11.08 0.04
CA TYR A 192 -27.15 10.97 1.27
C TYR A 192 -26.86 12.36 1.85
N LYS A 193 -27.74 12.82 2.76
CA LYS A 193 -27.45 13.97 3.61
C LYS A 193 -26.68 13.49 4.85
N SER A 194 -25.35 13.60 4.83
CA SER A 194 -24.57 13.46 6.06
C SER A 194 -24.95 14.61 7.01
N SER A 195 -25.83 14.35 7.95
CA SER A 195 -25.97 15.18 9.14
C SER A 195 -24.84 14.85 10.11
N ALA A 196 -23.59 15.06 9.69
CA ALA A 196 -22.55 15.34 10.65
C ALA A 196 -22.85 16.73 11.21
N LEU A 197 -23.62 16.76 12.30
CA LEU A 197 -23.70 17.91 13.18
C LEU A 197 -22.25 18.27 13.54
N HIS A 198 -21.68 19.27 12.87
CA HIS A 198 -20.51 19.97 13.38
C HIS A 198 -21.01 20.71 14.61
N GLY A 199 -21.08 19.99 15.73
CA GLY A 199 -21.37 20.55 17.03
C GLY A 199 -20.26 21.52 17.40
N PHE A 200 -20.44 22.79 17.06
CA PHE A 200 -19.63 23.92 17.56
C PHE A 200 -19.80 24.15 19.08
N TYR A 201 -20.33 23.19 19.84
CA TYR A 201 -20.71 23.33 21.25
C TYR A 201 -20.12 22.27 22.19
N THR A 202 -19.04 21.57 21.83
CA THR A 202 -18.40 20.61 22.76
C THR A 202 -16.88 20.83 22.91
N VAL A 203 -16.48 22.09 23.11
CA VAL A 203 -15.11 22.43 23.58
C VAL A 203 -15.11 23.31 24.86
N ILE A 204 -16.26 23.59 25.47
CA ILE A 204 -16.32 24.47 26.66
C ILE A 204 -16.48 23.74 28.01
N PHE A 205 -16.73 22.43 28.06
CA PHE A 205 -17.01 21.75 29.34
C PHE A 205 -15.89 20.87 29.94
N VAL A 206 -14.67 20.86 29.39
CA VAL A 206 -13.55 20.09 29.98
C VAL A 206 -12.45 20.99 30.57
N LEU A 207 -12.54 22.32 30.42
CA LEU A 207 -11.53 23.26 30.98
C LEU A 207 -11.89 23.87 32.34
N LEU A 208 -12.98 23.44 33.00
CA LEU A 208 -13.40 24.00 34.30
C LEU A 208 -13.56 22.98 35.44
N ALA A 209 -13.07 21.75 35.26
CA ALA A 209 -13.10 20.72 36.33
C ALA A 209 -11.71 20.31 36.86
N SER A 210 -10.64 21.03 36.50
CA SER A 210 -9.29 20.79 37.04
C SER A 210 -8.69 21.99 37.80
N SER A 211 -9.46 23.04 38.09
CA SER A 211 -8.99 24.20 38.85
C SER A 211 -9.66 24.40 40.22
N LEU A 212 -10.36 23.40 40.76
CA LEU A 212 -10.93 23.45 42.12
C LEU A 212 -10.66 22.14 42.87
N SER A 213 -9.39 21.89 43.19
CA SER A 213 -8.99 20.99 44.29
C SER A 213 -7.90 21.59 45.17
N ASN A 214 -7.55 22.87 44.98
CA ASN A 214 -6.53 23.57 45.78
C ASN A 214 -7.11 24.87 46.37
N LEU A 215 -8.24 24.78 47.07
CA LEU A 215 -8.59 25.74 48.11
C LEU A 215 -9.67 25.10 49.01
N PHE A 216 -9.43 25.16 50.32
CA PHE A 216 -10.15 24.56 51.45
C PHE A 216 -9.64 23.19 51.92
N LEU A 217 -8.66 23.30 52.84
CA LEU A 217 -8.30 22.42 53.98
C LEU A 217 -7.98 20.95 53.70
#